data_AF-A0A2H0PZS7-F1
#
_entry.id   AF-A0A2H0PZS7-F1
#
_cell.length_a   1.000
_cell.length_b   1.000
_cell.length_c   1.000
_cell.angle_alpha   90.00
_cell.angle_beta   90.00
_cell.angle_gamma   90.00
#
_symmetry.space_group_name_H-M   'P 1'
#
loop_
_entity.id
_entity.type
_entity.pdbx_description
1 polymer ?
#
loop_
_entity_poly.entity_id
_entity_poly.type
_entity_poly.pdbx_seq_one_letter_code
_entity_poly.pdbx_strand_id
1 'polypeptide(L)'
;MEKIFFRVLFVLSLAALFLIFPPESQAVTVGPAKMEYSVAPGDVIETTLFLMNETGEDAAFYPSFEKFIEEDGKKTFLKDESDLASWIETEVPVFLKAGEKKNVPF
;
A
#
# COMPACT_ATOMS: atom_id res chain seq x y z
N MET A 1 32.74 -28.71 -27.91
CA MET A 1 32.73 -28.71 -26.42
C MET A 1 32.83 -27.30 -25.85
N GLU A 2 33.76 -26.46 -26.32
CA GLU A 2 33.98 -25.10 -25.81
C GLU A 2 32.75 -24.18 -25.83
N LYS A 3 31.95 -24.22 -26.91
CA LYS A 3 30.71 -23.40 -27.01
C LYS A 3 29.64 -23.76 -25.97
N ILE A 4 29.60 -25.03 -25.55
CA ILE A 4 28.65 -25.51 -24.54
C ILE A 4 29.13 -25.07 -23.15
N PHE A 5 30.43 -25.21 -22.89
CA PHE A 5 31.05 -24.72 -21.66
C PHE A 5 30.83 -23.22 -21.46
N PHE A 6 31.04 -22.41 -22.50
CA PHE A 6 30.82 -20.96 -22.43
C PHE A 6 29.36 -20.58 -22.17
N ARG A 7 28.41 -21.30 -22.79
CA ARG A 7 26.96 -21.10 -22.53
C ARG A 7 26.58 -21.44 -21.10
N VAL A 8 27.12 -22.54 -20.56
CA VAL A 8 26.89 -22.93 -19.16
C VAL A 8 27.47 -21.88 -18.22
N LEU A 9 28.69 -21.41 -18.47
CA LEU A 9 29.33 -20.35 -17.67
C LEU A 9 28.51 -19.05 -17.70
N PHE A 10 28.01 -18.66 -18.87
CA PHE A 10 27.18 -17.46 -19.05
C PHE A 10 25.84 -17.56 -18.30
N VAL A 11 25.19 -18.73 -18.35
CA VAL A 11 23.94 -18.96 -17.60
C VAL A 11 24.20 -18.95 -16.10
N LEU A 12 25.31 -19.55 -15.64
CA LEU A 12 25.70 -19.50 -14.23
C LEU A 12 26.04 -18.08 -13.76
N SER A 13 26.71 -17.27 -14.59
CA SER A 13 27.00 -15.87 -14.24
C SER A 13 25.72 -15.02 -14.16
N LEU A 14 24.77 -15.25 -15.06
CA LEU A 14 23.45 -14.60 -15.00
C LEU A 14 22.67 -15.01 -13.75
N ALA A 15 22.68 -16.31 -13.40
CA ALA A 15 22.02 -16.79 -12.19
C ALA A 15 22.67 -16.22 -10.91
N ALA A 16 23.99 -16.10 -10.88
CA ALA A 16 24.71 -15.47 -9.76
C ALA A 16 24.35 -13.98 -9.60
N LEU A 17 24.10 -13.26 -10.71
CA LEU A 17 23.71 -11.86 -10.66
C LEU A 17 22.35 -11.65 -9.96
N PHE A 18 21.39 -12.56 -10.17
CA PHE A 18 20.09 -12.53 -9.50
C PHE A 18 20.17 -12.74 -7.98
N LEU A 19 21.22 -13.40 -7.48
CA LEU A 19 21.43 -13.58 -6.04
C LEU A 19 22.05 -12.34 -5.38
N ILE A 20 22.78 -11.54 -6.13
CA ILE A 20 23.45 -10.32 -5.63
C ILE A 20 22.47 -9.14 -5.58
N PHE A 21 21.49 -9.12 -6.49
CA PHE A 21 20.47 -8.08 -6.57
C PHE A 21 19.08 -8.70 -6.40
N PRO A 22 18.65 -9.00 -5.16
CA PRO A 22 17.29 -9.43 -4.93
C PRO A 22 16.33 -8.33 -5.41
N PRO A 23 15.18 -8.69 -6.00
CA PRO A 23 14.20 -7.70 -6.41
C PRO A 23 13.62 -7.03 -5.15
N GLU A 24 13.94 -5.76 -4.95
CA GLU A 24 13.32 -4.93 -3.93
C GLU A 24 12.01 -4.35 -4.48
N SER A 25 10.93 -4.50 -3.72
CA SER A 25 9.67 -3.83 -3.99
C SER A 25 9.64 -2.51 -3.22
N GLN A 26 9.26 -1.41 -3.86
CA GLN A 26 8.95 -0.15 -3.17
C GLN A 26 7.42 0.05 -3.17
N ALA A 27 6.71 -0.94 -2.64
CA ALA A 27 5.26 -0.97 -2.67
C ALA A 27 4.66 -1.11 -1.26
N VAL A 28 3.45 -0.56 -1.14
CA VAL A 28 2.54 -0.80 -0.02
C VAL A 28 1.25 -1.35 -0.60
N THR A 29 0.77 -2.45 -0.04
CA THR A 29 -0.54 -3.00 -0.41
C THR A 29 -1.58 -2.49 0.58
N VAL A 30 -2.66 -1.90 0.05
CA VAL A 30 -3.77 -1.32 0.82
C VAL A 30 -5.07 -1.99 0.41
N GLY A 31 -5.92 -2.34 1.37
CA GLY A 31 -7.24 -2.88 1.06
C GLY A 31 -8.27 -2.68 2.18
N PRO A 32 -9.57 -2.82 1.86
CA PRO A 32 -10.13 -2.94 0.51
C PRO A 32 -10.08 -1.61 -0.27
N ALA A 33 -10.13 -1.66 -1.61
CA ALA A 33 -10.02 -0.47 -2.46
C ALA A 33 -11.29 0.43 -2.45
N LYS A 34 -12.44 -0.13 -2.05
CA LYS A 34 -13.70 0.58 -1.95
C LYS A 34 -14.54 -0.05 -0.84
N MET A 35 -15.17 0.80 -0.04
CA MET A 35 -16.16 0.43 0.96
C MET A 35 -17.40 1.29 0.76
N GLU A 36 -18.57 0.70 0.97
CA GLU A 36 -19.86 1.37 0.89
C GLU A 36 -20.59 1.14 2.21
N TYR A 37 -21.13 2.21 2.77
CA TYR A 37 -21.84 2.18 4.04
C TYR A 37 -23.25 2.76 3.86
N SER A 38 -24.21 2.16 4.56
CA SER A 38 -25.56 2.69 4.71
C SER A 38 -25.84 2.77 6.20
N VAL A 39 -25.89 3.99 6.72
CA VAL A 39 -25.98 4.27 8.15
C VAL A 39 -27.05 5.29 8.47
N ALA A 40 -27.61 5.20 9.66
CA ALA A 40 -28.50 6.22 10.19
C ALA A 40 -27.69 7.40 10.75
N PRO A 41 -28.28 8.60 10.80
CA PRO A 41 -27.64 9.74 11.45
C PRO A 41 -27.30 9.43 12.92
N GLY A 42 -26.03 9.60 13.29
CA GLY A 42 -25.52 9.34 14.64
C GLY A 42 -24.93 7.95 14.87
N ASP A 43 -24.99 7.05 13.89
CA ASP A 43 -24.30 5.76 13.98
C ASP A 43 -22.78 5.95 13.92
N VAL A 44 -22.06 5.15 14.70
CA VAL A 44 -20.59 5.03 14.65
C VAL A 44 -20.24 3.70 14.02
N ILE A 45 -19.36 3.71 13.03
CA ILE A 45 -18.88 2.52 12.33
C ILE A 45 -17.43 2.29 12.74
N GLU A 46 -17.12 1.08 13.21
CA GLU A 46 -15.75 0.65 13.45
C GLU A 46 -15.36 -0.36 12.38
N THR A 47 -14.32 -0.07 11.61
CA THR A 47 -13.83 -1.00 10.57
C THR A 47 -12.32 -0.97 10.45
N THR A 48 -11.76 -1.67 9.46
CA THR A 48 -10.31 -1.82 9.34
C THR A 48 -9.81 -1.73 7.91
N LEU A 49 -8.69 -1.05 7.72
CA LEU A 49 -7.88 -1.11 6.50
C LEU A 49 -6.78 -2.15 6.68
N PHE A 50 -6.65 -3.04 5.71
CA PHE A 50 -5.49 -3.90 5.57
C PHE A 50 -4.33 -3.09 4.96
N LEU A 51 -3.17 -3.16 5.60
CA LEU A 51 -1.91 -2.61 5.11
C LEU A 51 -0.82 -3.68 5.13
N MET A 52 0.00 -3.71 4.08
CA MET A 52 1.21 -4.51 4.01
C MET A 52 2.37 -3.68 3.49
N ASN A 53 3.46 -3.62 4.24
CA ASN A 53 4.72 -3.07 3.77
C ASN A 53 5.45 -4.13 2.94
N GLU A 54 5.50 -3.96 1.62
CA GLU A 54 6.19 -4.92 0.73
C GLU A 54 7.67 -4.57 0.55
N THR A 55 8.14 -3.50 1.18
CA THR A 55 9.52 -3.06 1.09
C THR A 55 10.46 -3.88 1.98
N GLY A 56 11.75 -3.79 1.68
CA GLY A 56 12.82 -4.37 2.49
C GLY A 56 13.17 -3.57 3.74
N GLU A 57 12.48 -2.46 4.01
CA GLU A 57 12.80 -1.51 5.09
C GLU A 57 11.60 -1.24 6.00
N ASP A 58 11.85 -0.87 7.24
CA ASP A 58 10.82 -0.41 8.16
C ASP A 58 10.33 0.98 7.73
N ALA A 59 9.01 1.21 7.76
CA ALA A 59 8.41 2.44 7.27
C ALA A 59 7.27 2.95 8.17
N ALA A 60 7.05 4.26 8.12
CA ALA A 60 5.90 4.92 8.74
C ALA A 60 4.96 5.44 7.65
N PHE A 61 3.70 5.00 7.69
CA PHE A 61 2.67 5.38 6.75
C PHE A 61 1.72 6.41 7.38
N TYR A 62 1.29 7.39 6.59
CA TYR A 62 0.43 8.48 7.03
C TYR A 62 -0.87 8.46 6.22
N PRO A 63 -1.91 7.76 6.70
CA PRO A 63 -3.24 7.81 6.10
C PRO A 63 -3.75 9.26 6.06
N SER A 64 -4.36 9.66 4.94
CA SER A 64 -5.05 10.93 4.79
C SER A 64 -6.41 10.70 4.15
N PHE A 65 -7.43 11.36 4.67
CA PHE A 65 -8.80 11.27 4.16
C PHE A 65 -9.16 12.57 3.46
N GLU A 66 -9.65 12.46 2.23
CA GLU A 66 -10.08 13.60 1.42
C GLU A 66 -11.46 13.30 0.83
N LYS A 67 -12.33 14.31 0.84
CA LYS A 67 -13.56 14.27 0.09
C LYS A 67 -13.25 14.47 -1.39
N PHE A 68 -13.99 13.79 -2.27
CA PHE A 68 -13.94 14.08 -3.69
C PHE A 68 -15.35 14.25 -4.27
N ILE A 69 -15.42 15.02 -5.35
CA ILE A 69 -16.59 15.15 -6.20
C ILE A 69 -16.24 14.56 -7.56
N GLU A 70 -17.16 13.82 -8.15
CA GLU A 70 -17.03 13.27 -9.50
C GLU A 70 -18.07 13.91 -10.42
N GLU A 71 -17.61 14.65 -11.43
CA GLU A 71 -18.44 15.25 -12.48
C GLU A 71 -17.93 14.77 -13.83
N ASP A 72 -18.81 14.21 -14.67
CA ASP A 72 -18.48 13.66 -15.99
C ASP A 72 -17.29 12.66 -15.97
N GLY A 73 -17.17 11.87 -14.90
CA GLY A 73 -16.09 10.89 -14.71
C GLY A 73 -14.75 11.48 -14.27
N LYS A 74 -14.68 12.81 -14.03
CA LYS A 74 -13.50 13.48 -13.51
C LYS A 74 -13.63 13.69 -12.00
N LYS A 75 -12.68 13.13 -11.25
CA LYS A 75 -12.59 13.30 -9.79
C LYS A 75 -11.83 14.58 -9.45
N THR A 76 -12.40 15.37 -8.55
CA THR A 76 -11.77 16.53 -7.94
C THR A 76 -11.73 16.33 -6.44
N PHE A 77 -10.52 16.26 -5.87
CA PHE A 77 -10.31 16.13 -4.44
C PHE A 77 -10.35 17.50 -3.77
N LEU A 78 -11.12 17.60 -2.69
CA LEU A 78 -11.31 18.81 -1.91
C LEU A 78 -10.56 18.64 -0.59
N LYS A 79 -9.54 19.48 -0.41
CA LYS A 79 -8.73 19.50 0.81
C LYS A 79 -9.41 20.44 1.80
N ASP A 80 -10.45 19.94 2.46
CA ASP A 80 -11.25 20.73 3.40
C ASP A 80 -11.23 20.06 4.79
N GLU A 81 -10.88 20.83 5.82
CA GLU A 81 -10.68 20.33 7.19
C GLU A 81 -12.00 20.20 7.97
N SER A 82 -13.13 20.65 7.41
CA SER A 82 -14.40 20.81 8.13
C SER A 82 -15.55 19.90 7.68
N ASP A 83 -15.27 18.86 6.88
CA ASP A 83 -16.29 18.02 6.23
C ASP A 83 -16.18 16.53 6.63
N LEU A 84 -16.97 15.65 6.01
CA LEU A 84 -17.11 14.21 6.28
C LEU A 84 -15.78 13.44 6.46
N ALA A 85 -14.71 13.88 5.81
CA ALA A 85 -13.37 13.30 5.98
C ALA A 85 -12.80 13.49 7.40
N SER A 86 -13.20 14.56 8.10
CA SER A 86 -12.82 14.84 9.49
C SER A 86 -13.52 13.95 10.51
N TRP A 87 -14.57 13.22 10.11
CA TRP A 87 -15.28 12.28 10.98
C TRP A 87 -14.59 10.91 11.04
N ILE A 88 -13.56 10.68 10.21
CA ILE A 88 -12.80 9.44 10.18
C ILE A 88 -11.59 9.59 11.11
N GLU A 89 -11.52 8.73 12.13
CA GLU A 89 -10.42 8.70 13.09
C GLU A 89 -9.59 7.43 12.87
N THR A 90 -8.27 7.54 12.81
CA THR A 90 -7.40 6.36 12.67
C THR A 90 -6.06 6.57 13.37
N GLU A 91 -5.30 5.49 13.55
CA GLU A 91 -3.93 5.55 14.05
C GLU A 91 -3.02 6.23 13.01
N VAL A 92 -2.39 7.35 13.38
CA VAL A 92 -1.42 8.05 12.53
C VAL A 92 -0.19 8.46 13.36
N PRO A 93 1.04 8.13 12.94
CA PRO A 93 1.38 7.25 11.81
C PRO A 93 1.19 5.77 12.11
N VAL A 94 1.03 4.97 11.05
CA VAL A 94 1.08 3.50 11.12
C VAL A 94 2.51 3.03 10.85
N PHE A 95 3.18 2.52 11.87
CA PHE A 95 4.50 1.91 11.72
C PHE A 95 4.39 0.45 11.30
N LEU A 96 5.10 0.05 10.24
CA LEU A 96 5.19 -1.33 9.77
C LEU A 96 6.64 -1.69 9.47
N LYS A 97 7.07 -2.85 9.98
CA LYS A 97 8.35 -3.44 9.62
C LYS A 97 8.36 -3.93 8.17
N ALA A 98 9.55 -4.19 7.64
CA ALA A 98 9.71 -4.85 6.35
C ALA A 98 8.87 -6.15 6.28
N GLY A 99 8.00 -6.27 5.28
CA GLY A 99 7.11 -7.43 5.09
C GLY A 99 5.92 -7.54 6.05
N GLU A 100 5.74 -6.60 6.99
CA GLU A 100 4.68 -6.68 7.99
C GLU A 100 3.29 -6.42 7.40
N LYS A 101 2.29 -7.13 7.93
CA LYS A 101 0.87 -6.97 7.61
C LYS A 101 0.13 -6.52 8.87
N LYS A 102 -0.72 -5.50 8.74
CA LYS A 102 -1.52 -4.95 9.85
C LYS A 102 -2.93 -4.62 9.37
N ASN A 103 -3.91 -4.91 10.22
CA ASN A 103 -5.25 -4.34 10.08
C ASN A 103 -5.30 -3.09 10.96
N VAL A 104 -5.50 -1.93 10.35
CA VAL A 104 -5.54 -0.63 11.01
C VAL A 104 -7.00 -0.21 11.20
N PRO A 105 -7.46 -0.04 12.44
CA PRO A 105 -8.83 0.40 12.69
C PRO A 105 -9.02 1.86 12.25
N PHE A 106 -10.20 2.16 11.73
CA PHE A 106 -10.66 3.51 11.44
C PHE A 106 -12.20 3.61 11.51
#